data_AF-A0A7W0WHY6-F1
#
_entry.id   AF-A0A7W0WHY6-F1
#
_cell.length_a   1.000
_cell.length_b   1.000
_cell.length_c   1.000
_cell.angle_alpha   90.00
_cell.angle_beta   90.00
_cell.angle_gamma   90.00
#
_symmetry.space_group_name_H-M   'P 1'
#
loop_
_entity.id
_entity.type
_entity.pdbx_description
1 polymer ?
#
loop_
_entity_poly.entity_id
_entity_poly.type
_entity_poly.pdbx_seq_one_letter_code
_entity_poly.pdbx_strand_id
1 'polypeptide(L)'
;MAPMVIVTASTGAFPGLVDALRAIPVEVEEHPLMTFAPPLDWTDVDAAIGDLWRYEAVAFTSPRSARAFVGRMAALGHSGSARTMTWAAGPGTMQALGEALGPVRGPDERTAGERGAAVALAGAMLATGIRGPVLFPCGERRRDELPTLLTAHGVEVREAVCYRAMLAEEADARLAAERAQVLLVASPTVAALLARACP
;
A
#
# COMPACT_ATOMS: atom_id res chain seq x y z
N MET A 1 13.51 35.79 -0.74
CA MET A 1 13.66 34.46 -0.09
C MET A 1 13.08 33.44 -1.04
N ALA A 2 13.74 32.29 -1.20
CA ALA A 2 13.17 31.19 -1.98
C ALA A 2 11.92 30.65 -1.27
N PRO A 3 10.89 30.16 -1.98
CA PRO A 3 9.73 29.57 -1.34
C PRO A 3 10.10 28.22 -0.70
N MET A 4 9.64 28.02 0.52
CA MET A 4 9.68 26.79 1.31
C MET A 4 8.56 25.86 0.87
N VAL A 5 8.96 24.71 0.35
CA VAL A 5 8.10 23.58 -0.01
C VAL A 5 8.24 22.52 1.07
N ILE A 6 7.15 22.22 1.76
CA ILE A 6 7.11 21.14 2.75
C ILE A 6 6.43 19.91 2.15
N VAL A 7 7.17 18.81 2.10
CA VAL A 7 6.69 17.51 1.63
C VAL A 7 6.10 16.74 2.81
N THR A 8 4.77 16.57 2.82
CA THR A 8 4.03 16.00 3.96
C THR A 8 3.77 14.49 3.84
N ALA A 9 4.14 13.89 2.70
CA ALA A 9 4.00 12.47 2.48
C ALA A 9 4.93 11.66 3.39
N SER A 10 4.63 10.38 3.59
CA SER A 10 5.54 9.49 4.32
C SER A 10 6.92 9.46 3.68
N THR A 11 7.98 9.35 4.48
CA THR A 11 9.36 9.21 4.00
C THR A 11 9.46 8.16 2.90
N GLY A 12 10.10 8.51 1.79
CA GLY A 12 10.29 7.63 0.64
C GLY A 12 9.02 7.33 -0.18
N ALA A 13 7.90 8.03 0.04
CA ALA A 13 6.70 7.88 -0.78
C ALA A 13 6.95 8.21 -2.26
N PHE A 14 7.85 9.15 -2.52
CA PHE A 14 8.21 9.60 -3.87
C PHE A 14 9.73 9.58 -4.05
N PRO A 15 10.31 8.45 -4.47
CA PRO A 15 11.73 8.36 -4.77
C PRO A 15 12.16 9.46 -5.77
N GLY A 16 13.21 10.21 -5.44
CA GLY A 16 13.78 11.26 -6.29
C GLY A 16 13.02 12.60 -6.34
N LEU A 17 11.83 12.70 -5.74
CA LEU A 17 11.05 13.95 -5.76
C LEU A 17 11.75 15.09 -5.02
N VAL A 18 12.29 14.81 -3.83
CA VAL A 18 12.97 15.82 -3.00
C VAL A 18 14.23 16.33 -3.72
N ASP A 19 14.98 15.44 -4.37
CA ASP A 19 16.17 15.81 -5.15
C ASP A 19 15.79 16.65 -6.37
N ALA A 20 14.71 16.28 -7.06
CA ALA A 20 14.18 17.06 -8.19
C ALA A 20 13.71 18.47 -7.76
N LEU A 21 13.05 18.58 -6.59
CA LEU A 21 12.65 19.88 -6.04
C LEU A 21 13.86 20.71 -5.62
N ARG A 22 14.90 20.11 -5.05
CA ARG A 22 16.14 20.81 -4.70
C ARG A 22 16.94 21.28 -5.91
N ALA A 23 16.65 20.75 -7.10
CA ALA A 23 17.27 21.19 -8.36
C ALA A 23 16.67 22.48 -8.93
N ILE A 24 15.59 23.00 -8.35
CA ILE A 24 14.98 24.30 -8.71
C ILE A 24 15.14 25.32 -7.56
N PRO A 25 14.94 26.63 -7.78
CA PRO A 25 15.16 27.69 -6.77
C PRO A 25 14.13 27.72 -5.63
N VAL A 26 13.96 26.61 -4.90
CA VAL A 26 13.05 26.45 -3.76
C VAL A 26 13.80 25.82 -2.58
N GLU A 27 13.35 26.12 -1.36
CA GLU A 27 13.79 25.38 -0.17
C GLU A 27 12.85 24.18 0.02
N VAL A 28 13.39 23.01 0.38
CA VAL A 28 12.62 21.78 0.50
C VAL A 28 12.89 21.10 1.83
N GLU A 29 11.82 20.88 2.60
CA GLU A 29 11.84 20.12 3.84
C GLU A 29 10.87 18.93 3.75
N GLU A 30 11.31 17.76 4.20
CA GLU A 30 10.43 16.63 4.44
C GLU A 30 9.86 16.76 5.87
N HIS A 31 8.54 16.83 5.98
CA HIS A 31 7.82 16.85 7.25
C HIS A 31 6.67 15.83 7.21
N PRO A 32 6.96 14.52 7.35
CA PRO A 32 5.95 13.49 7.15
C PRO A 32 4.79 13.60 8.15
N LEU A 33 3.58 13.85 7.63
CA LEU A 33 2.34 13.86 8.42
C LEU A 33 1.62 12.52 8.41
N MET A 34 2.19 11.55 7.70
CA MET A 34 1.73 10.17 7.69
C MET A 34 2.94 9.24 7.77
N THR A 35 2.92 8.34 8.73
CA THR A 35 3.92 7.29 8.88
C THR A 35 3.25 5.92 8.86
N PHE A 36 4.05 4.87 8.82
CA PHE A 36 3.54 3.50 8.75
C PHE A 36 4.25 2.64 9.78
N ALA A 37 3.47 1.80 10.46
CA ALA A 37 3.95 0.89 11.49
C ALA A 37 3.49 -0.55 11.20
N PRO A 38 4.15 -1.57 11.80
CA PRO A 38 3.61 -2.93 11.87
C PRO A 38 2.17 -2.95 12.43
N PRO A 39 1.39 -4.01 12.16
CA PRO A 39 0.10 -4.22 12.83
C PRO A 39 0.32 -4.35 14.34
N LEU A 40 -0.75 -4.12 15.12
CA LEU A 40 -0.70 -4.33 16.57
C LEU A 40 -0.50 -5.81 16.93
N ASP A 41 -1.03 -6.68 16.07
CA ASP A 41 -0.99 -8.12 16.23
C ASP A 41 -0.69 -8.77 14.88
N TRP A 42 0.22 -9.75 14.91
CA TRP A 42 0.60 -10.54 13.74
C TRP A 42 -0.15 -11.86 13.64
N THR A 43 -0.96 -12.24 14.64
CA THR A 43 -1.61 -13.56 14.75
C THR A 43 -2.33 -13.99 13.47
N ASP A 44 -3.17 -13.11 12.89
CA ASP A 44 -3.89 -13.43 11.65
C ASP A 44 -2.98 -13.57 10.43
N VAL A 45 -1.91 -12.75 10.36
CA VAL A 45 -0.94 -12.80 9.27
C VAL A 45 -0.10 -14.07 9.37
N ASP A 46 0.35 -14.42 10.56
CA ASP A 46 1.16 -15.61 10.84
C ASP A 46 0.38 -16.88 10.52
N ALA A 47 -0.88 -16.95 10.94
CA ALA A 47 -1.78 -18.05 10.61
C ALA A 47 -1.98 -18.15 9.09
N ALA A 48 -2.23 -17.03 8.41
CA ALA A 48 -2.40 -17.01 6.97
C ALA A 48 -1.12 -17.43 6.21
N ILE A 49 0.06 -17.07 6.71
CA ILE A 49 1.36 -17.50 6.17
C ILE A 49 1.52 -19.02 6.31
N GLY A 50 1.24 -19.58 7.50
CA GLY A 50 1.34 -21.02 7.76
C GLY A 50 0.35 -21.85 6.93
N ASP A 51 -0.80 -21.27 6.61
CA ASP A 51 -1.86 -21.89 5.82
C ASP A 51 -1.91 -21.42 4.36
N LEU A 52 -0.83 -20.84 3.81
CA LEU A 52 -0.79 -20.31 2.45
C LEU A 52 -1.37 -21.28 1.41
N TRP A 53 -1.05 -22.58 1.54
CA TRP A 53 -1.49 -23.66 0.65
C TRP A 53 -3.02 -23.87 0.56
N ARG A 54 -3.79 -23.30 1.51
CA ARG A 54 -5.26 -23.36 1.50
C ARG A 54 -5.88 -22.33 0.56
N TYR A 55 -5.16 -21.24 0.27
CA TYR A 55 -5.64 -20.18 -0.60
C TYR A 55 -5.33 -20.51 -2.06
N GLU A 56 -6.32 -20.32 -2.93
CA GLU A 56 -6.10 -20.40 -4.37
C GLU A 56 -5.21 -19.25 -4.85
N ALA A 57 -5.35 -18.07 -4.23
CA ALA A 57 -4.49 -16.93 -4.52
C ALA A 57 -4.18 -16.06 -3.30
N VAL A 58 -3.09 -15.32 -3.42
CA VAL A 58 -2.77 -14.18 -2.56
C VAL A 58 -2.65 -12.92 -3.43
N ALA A 59 -3.35 -11.85 -3.06
CA ALA A 59 -3.45 -10.64 -3.86
C ALA A 59 -2.90 -9.41 -3.11
N PHE A 60 -2.03 -8.63 -3.77
CA PHE A 60 -1.40 -7.45 -3.19
C PHE A 60 -1.74 -6.20 -4.00
N THR A 61 -2.31 -5.19 -3.34
CA THR A 61 -2.63 -3.89 -3.96
C THR A 61 -1.66 -2.78 -3.59
N SER A 62 -0.67 -3.07 -2.74
CA SER A 62 0.31 -2.08 -2.28
C SER A 62 1.71 -2.69 -2.15
N PRO A 63 2.77 -1.98 -2.55
CA PRO A 63 4.15 -2.37 -2.25
C PRO A 63 4.40 -2.52 -0.74
N ARG A 64 3.63 -1.81 0.09
CA ARG A 64 3.79 -1.84 1.54
C ARG A 64 3.28 -3.13 2.16
N SER A 65 2.10 -3.62 1.77
CA SER A 65 1.62 -4.92 2.26
C SER A 65 2.46 -6.07 1.71
N ALA A 66 2.92 -5.97 0.46
CA ALA A 66 3.87 -6.93 -0.11
C ALA A 66 5.16 -7.04 0.73
N ARG A 67 5.84 -5.92 0.99
CA ARG A 67 7.07 -5.90 1.83
C ARG A 67 6.83 -6.43 3.24
N ALA A 68 5.74 -5.99 3.88
CA ALA A 68 5.42 -6.41 5.24
C ALA A 68 5.14 -7.92 5.32
N PHE A 69 4.35 -8.45 4.39
CA PHE A 69 4.00 -9.87 4.33
C PHE A 69 5.23 -10.74 4.02
N VAL A 70 6.01 -10.40 2.99
CA VAL A 70 7.23 -11.13 2.62
C VAL A 70 8.27 -11.07 3.74
N GLY A 71 8.46 -9.91 4.37
CA GLY A 71 9.34 -9.75 5.51
C GLY A 71 8.91 -10.62 6.70
N ARG A 72 7.60 -10.69 6.99
CA ARG A 72 7.07 -11.56 8.04
C ARG A 72 7.23 -13.03 7.70
N MET A 73 6.93 -13.42 6.46
CA MET A 73 7.09 -14.79 5.96
C MET A 73 8.55 -15.28 6.10
N ALA A 74 9.51 -14.44 5.72
CA ALA A 74 10.93 -14.73 5.90
C ALA A 74 11.32 -14.87 7.38
N ALA A 75 10.80 -14.00 8.26
CA ALA A 75 11.06 -14.09 9.70
C ALA A 75 10.48 -15.38 10.33
N LEU A 76 9.42 -15.93 9.77
CA LEU A 76 8.82 -17.21 10.17
C LEU A 76 9.48 -18.42 9.48
N GLY A 77 10.46 -18.22 8.58
CA GLY A 77 11.09 -19.29 7.82
C GLY A 77 10.16 -19.98 6.81
N HIS A 78 9.10 -19.30 6.37
CA HIS A 78 8.16 -19.82 5.38
C HIS A 78 8.56 -19.38 3.96
N SER A 79 8.11 -20.15 2.97
CA SER A 79 8.24 -19.84 1.55
C SER A 79 6.86 -19.89 0.87
N GLY A 80 6.78 -19.35 -0.35
CA GLY A 80 5.56 -19.44 -1.15
C GLY A 80 5.10 -20.88 -1.42
N SER A 81 3.83 -21.02 -1.77
CA SER A 81 3.22 -22.30 -2.14
C SER A 81 3.00 -22.36 -3.65
N ALA A 82 3.43 -23.44 -4.30
CA ALA A 82 3.17 -23.67 -5.73
C ALA A 82 1.66 -23.83 -6.05
N ARG A 83 0.82 -24.07 -5.03
CA ARG A 83 -0.64 -24.16 -5.18
C ARG A 83 -1.33 -22.79 -5.14
N THR A 84 -0.63 -21.76 -4.68
CA THR A 84 -1.22 -20.44 -4.43
C THR A 84 -0.70 -19.47 -5.46
N MET A 85 -1.60 -18.91 -6.27
CA MET A 85 -1.23 -17.91 -7.27
C MET A 85 -0.94 -16.57 -6.63
N THR A 86 0.17 -15.95 -7.00
CA THR A 86 0.55 -14.63 -6.50
C THR A 86 0.09 -13.54 -7.47
N TRP A 87 -0.63 -12.55 -6.94
CA TRP A 87 -1.22 -11.46 -7.71
C TRP A 87 -0.77 -10.10 -7.16
N ALA A 88 -0.41 -9.18 -8.05
CA ALA A 88 0.02 -7.84 -7.71
C ALA A 88 -0.63 -6.79 -8.61
N ALA A 89 -1.10 -5.68 -8.02
CA ALA A 89 -1.83 -4.66 -8.73
C ALA A 89 -0.96 -3.79 -9.67
N GLY A 90 0.37 -3.89 -9.61
CA GLY A 90 1.26 -3.16 -10.49
C GLY A 90 2.76 -3.33 -10.20
N PRO A 91 3.64 -2.71 -11.01
CA PRO A 91 5.08 -2.97 -11.01
C PRO A 91 5.77 -2.75 -9.67
N GLY A 92 5.44 -1.66 -8.96
CA GLY A 92 6.03 -1.39 -7.64
C GLY A 92 5.68 -2.44 -6.59
N THR A 93 4.49 -3.07 -6.72
CA THR A 93 4.08 -4.17 -5.84
C THR A 93 4.79 -5.46 -6.22
N MET A 94 4.93 -5.75 -7.52
CA MET A 94 5.71 -6.89 -8.02
C MET A 94 7.18 -6.82 -7.55
N GLN A 95 7.80 -5.65 -7.67
CA GLN A 95 9.16 -5.41 -7.20
C GLN A 95 9.29 -5.65 -5.68
N ALA A 96 8.28 -5.23 -4.90
CA ALA A 96 8.26 -5.43 -3.45
C ALA A 96 8.10 -6.91 -3.04
N LEU A 97 7.49 -7.74 -3.88
CA LEU A 97 7.35 -9.18 -3.66
C LEU A 97 8.67 -9.93 -3.95
N GLY A 98 9.45 -9.44 -4.92
CA GLY A 98 10.65 -10.11 -5.39
C GLY A 98 10.32 -11.53 -5.87
N GLU A 99 11.13 -12.51 -5.45
CA GLU A 99 10.96 -13.92 -5.81
C GLU A 99 10.27 -14.76 -4.71
N ALA A 100 9.89 -14.14 -3.60
CA ALA A 100 9.50 -14.84 -2.37
C ALA A 100 8.27 -15.74 -2.50
N LEU A 101 7.36 -15.40 -3.43
CA LEU A 101 6.10 -16.09 -3.66
C LEU A 101 5.98 -16.67 -5.08
N GLY A 102 7.10 -16.84 -5.78
CA GLY A 102 7.14 -17.38 -7.14
C GLY A 102 6.58 -16.41 -8.20
N PRO A 103 6.11 -16.93 -9.35
CA PRO A 103 5.63 -16.10 -10.46
C PRO A 103 4.46 -15.20 -10.06
N VAL A 104 4.58 -13.90 -10.37
CA VAL A 104 3.57 -12.90 -10.04
C VAL A 104 2.73 -12.56 -11.28
N ARG A 105 1.41 -12.58 -11.11
CA ARG A 105 0.42 -12.15 -12.11
C ARG A 105 -0.07 -10.74 -11.79
N GLY A 106 -0.51 -10.00 -12.80
CA GLY A 106 -1.07 -8.68 -12.60
C GLY A 106 -1.99 -8.27 -13.76
N PRO A 107 -2.77 -7.19 -13.60
CA PRO A 107 -3.57 -6.64 -14.67
C PRO A 107 -2.68 -5.95 -15.72
N ASP A 108 -3.25 -5.74 -16.90
CA ASP A 108 -2.69 -4.85 -17.90
C ASP A 108 -2.57 -3.41 -17.36
N GLU A 109 -1.44 -2.75 -17.62
CA GLU A 109 -1.12 -1.43 -17.07
C GLU A 109 -2.11 -0.35 -17.49
N ARG A 110 -2.57 -0.39 -18.75
CA ARG A 110 -3.57 0.57 -19.25
C ARG A 110 -4.88 0.43 -18.48
N THR A 111 -5.32 -0.81 -18.25
CA THR A 111 -6.53 -1.10 -17.47
C THR A 111 -6.41 -0.62 -16.02
N ALA A 112 -5.25 -0.81 -15.39
CA ALA A 112 -4.97 -0.32 -14.04
C ALA A 112 -5.00 1.21 -13.95
N GLY A 113 -4.49 1.91 -14.97
CA GLY A 113 -4.55 3.38 -15.06
C GLY A 113 -5.97 3.93 -15.26
N GLU A 114 -6.80 3.23 -16.05
CA GLU A 114 -8.18 3.67 -16.35
C GLU A 114 -9.17 3.40 -15.21
N ARG A 115 -9.06 2.24 -14.54
CA ARG A 115 -10.06 1.76 -13.57
C ARG A 115 -9.62 1.79 -12.12
N GLY A 116 -8.34 2.03 -11.86
CA GLY A 116 -7.73 1.87 -10.56
C GLY A 116 -7.15 0.47 -10.36
N ALA A 117 -6.02 0.41 -9.66
CA ALA A 117 -5.20 -0.79 -9.55
C ALA A 117 -5.91 -1.98 -8.87
N ALA A 118 -6.74 -1.73 -7.85
CA ALA A 118 -7.48 -2.78 -7.14
C ALA A 118 -8.62 -3.37 -7.99
N VAL A 119 -9.38 -2.52 -8.68
CA VAL A 119 -10.45 -2.92 -9.60
C VAL A 119 -9.89 -3.73 -10.77
N ALA A 120 -8.79 -3.25 -11.38
CA ALA A 120 -8.14 -3.94 -12.47
C ALA A 120 -7.59 -5.31 -12.03
N LEU A 121 -6.99 -5.39 -10.84
CA LEU A 121 -6.49 -6.65 -10.29
C LEU A 121 -7.63 -7.66 -10.08
N ALA A 122 -8.73 -7.24 -9.45
CA ALA A 122 -9.90 -8.10 -9.23
C ALA A 122 -10.48 -8.60 -10.56
N GLY A 123 -10.62 -7.73 -11.56
CA GLY A 123 -11.09 -8.10 -12.89
C GLY A 123 -10.19 -9.13 -13.58
N ALA A 124 -8.87 -8.97 -13.48
CA ALA A 124 -7.91 -9.92 -14.04
C ALA A 124 -7.98 -11.29 -13.34
N MET A 125 -8.14 -11.32 -12.01
CA MET A 125 -8.32 -12.55 -11.23
C MET A 125 -9.61 -13.28 -11.59
N LEU A 126 -10.72 -12.55 -11.76
CA LEU A 126 -12.00 -13.13 -12.15
C LEU A 126 -11.95 -13.69 -13.58
N ALA A 127 -11.24 -13.01 -14.48
CA ALA A 127 -11.05 -13.47 -15.86
C ALA A 127 -10.28 -14.79 -15.97
N THR A 128 -9.44 -15.14 -14.97
CA THR A 128 -8.81 -16.47 -14.90
C THR A 128 -9.73 -17.56 -14.35
N GLY A 129 -10.94 -17.21 -13.91
CA GLY A 129 -11.90 -18.15 -13.34
C GLY A 129 -11.59 -18.57 -11.92
N ILE A 130 -10.97 -17.70 -11.10
CA ILE A 130 -10.70 -17.98 -9.69
C ILE A 130 -12.01 -18.24 -8.93
N ARG A 131 -12.04 -19.23 -8.04
CA ARG A 131 -13.27 -19.62 -7.30
C ARG A 131 -13.05 -19.93 -5.83
N GLY A 132 -11.84 -20.33 -5.47
CA GLY A 132 -11.38 -20.63 -4.13
C GLY A 132 -10.95 -19.39 -3.36
N PRO A 133 -10.56 -19.58 -2.09
CA PRO A 133 -10.33 -18.48 -1.17
C PRO A 133 -9.09 -17.67 -1.56
N VAL A 134 -9.21 -16.36 -1.41
CA VAL A 134 -8.16 -15.36 -1.71
C VAL A 134 -7.68 -14.74 -0.41
N LEU A 135 -6.38 -14.84 -0.15
CA LEU A 135 -5.73 -14.08 0.90
C LEU A 135 -5.43 -12.65 0.40
N PHE A 136 -5.81 -11.65 1.18
CA PHE A 136 -5.59 -10.24 0.85
C PHE A 136 -4.78 -9.51 1.93
N PRO A 137 -3.43 -9.50 1.81
CA PRO A 137 -2.57 -8.70 2.67
C PRO A 137 -2.80 -7.19 2.42
N CYS A 138 -3.25 -6.48 3.45
CA CYS A 138 -3.70 -5.10 3.35
C CYS A 138 -3.19 -4.21 4.50
N GLY A 139 -3.52 -2.92 4.44
CA GLY A 139 -3.37 -2.02 5.59
C GLY A 139 -4.63 -2.03 6.46
N GLU A 140 -4.51 -1.55 7.70
CA GLU A 140 -5.63 -1.45 8.65
C GLU A 140 -6.76 -0.54 8.12
N ARG A 141 -6.38 0.54 7.42
CA ARG A 141 -7.33 1.39 6.70
C ARG A 141 -7.71 0.72 5.38
N ARG A 142 -8.96 0.27 5.29
CA ARG A 142 -9.46 -0.55 4.19
C ARG A 142 -9.58 0.24 2.90
N ARG A 143 -9.25 -0.42 1.78
CA ARG A 143 -9.75 -0.07 0.45
C ARG A 143 -10.56 -1.27 -0.01
N ASP A 144 -11.89 -1.10 -0.02
CA ASP A 144 -12.82 -2.22 -0.12
C ASP A 144 -12.98 -2.76 -1.54
N GLU A 145 -12.41 -2.11 -2.56
CA GLU A 145 -12.67 -2.42 -3.97
C GLU A 145 -12.37 -3.87 -4.35
N LEU A 146 -11.17 -4.38 -4.03
CA LEU A 146 -10.80 -5.75 -4.40
C LEU A 146 -11.61 -6.81 -3.61
N PRO A 147 -11.69 -6.75 -2.27
CA PRO A 147 -12.54 -7.67 -1.51
C PRO A 147 -14.01 -7.64 -1.96
N THR A 148 -14.58 -6.45 -2.14
CA THR A 148 -15.98 -6.27 -2.56
C THR A 148 -16.24 -6.92 -3.91
N LEU A 149 -15.38 -6.66 -4.91
CA LEU A 149 -15.57 -7.20 -6.26
C LEU A 149 -15.45 -8.71 -6.29
N LEU A 150 -14.47 -9.29 -5.58
CA LEU A 150 -14.29 -10.73 -5.53
C LEU A 150 -15.45 -11.42 -4.80
N THR A 151 -15.85 -10.90 -3.63
CA THR A 151 -16.98 -11.45 -2.85
C THR A 151 -18.31 -11.33 -3.60
N ALA A 152 -18.52 -10.25 -4.37
CA ALA A 152 -19.70 -10.12 -5.23
C ALA A 152 -19.79 -11.23 -6.30
N HIS A 153 -18.67 -11.88 -6.64
CA HIS A 153 -18.60 -13.02 -7.55
C HIS A 153 -18.48 -14.37 -6.83
N GLY A 154 -18.78 -14.41 -5.53
CA GLY A 154 -18.78 -15.63 -4.72
C GLY A 154 -17.39 -16.13 -4.31
N VAL A 155 -16.35 -15.30 -4.46
CA VAL A 155 -14.99 -15.61 -4.01
C VAL A 155 -14.84 -15.20 -2.54
N GLU A 156 -14.45 -16.14 -1.69
CA GLU A 156 -14.11 -15.85 -0.30
C GLU A 156 -12.81 -15.04 -0.24
N VAL A 157 -12.82 -13.94 0.50
CA VAL A 157 -11.62 -13.09 0.70
C VAL A 157 -11.30 -13.02 2.18
N ARG A 158 -10.09 -13.47 2.54
CA ARG A 158 -9.53 -13.34 3.89
C ARG A 158 -8.57 -12.17 3.92
N GLU A 159 -8.92 -11.11 4.65
CA GLU A 159 -8.03 -9.98 4.86
C GLU A 159 -6.95 -10.30 5.91
N ALA A 160 -5.73 -9.83 5.66
CA ALA A 160 -4.62 -9.94 6.61
C ALA A 160 -3.95 -8.56 6.79
N VAL A 161 -4.18 -7.92 7.94
CA VAL A 161 -3.68 -6.57 8.22
C VAL A 161 -2.17 -6.62 8.48
N CYS A 162 -1.39 -6.14 7.52
CA CYS A 162 0.08 -6.22 7.54
C CYS A 162 0.76 -4.90 7.93
N TYR A 163 0.01 -3.80 8.02
CA TYR A 163 0.55 -2.52 8.48
C TYR A 163 -0.56 -1.57 8.91
N ARG A 164 -0.19 -0.56 9.68
CA ARG A 164 -1.04 0.56 10.11
C ARG A 164 -0.49 1.86 9.59
N ALA A 165 -1.39 2.77 9.23
CA ALA A 165 -1.03 4.08 8.72
C ALA A 165 -1.34 5.12 9.79
N MET A 166 -0.30 5.59 10.46
CA MET A 166 -0.36 6.54 11.57
C MET A 166 -0.39 7.97 11.01
N LEU A 167 -1.35 8.76 11.46
CA LEU A 167 -1.45 10.17 11.12
C LEU A 167 -0.74 10.98 12.21
N ALA A 168 -0.02 12.03 11.82
CA ALA A 168 0.55 12.97 12.78
C ALA A 168 -0.54 13.77 13.52
N GLU A 169 -0.17 14.36 14.64
CA GLU A 169 -1.06 15.21 15.42
C GLU A 169 -1.29 16.54 14.71
N GLU A 170 -2.39 17.23 15.05
CA GLU A 170 -2.72 18.52 14.43
C GLU A 170 -1.67 19.59 14.74
N ALA A 171 -0.99 19.52 15.88
CA ALA A 171 0.10 20.41 16.24
C ALA A 171 1.29 20.29 15.28
N ASP A 172 1.68 19.07 14.89
CA ASP A 172 2.75 18.84 13.91
C ASP A 172 2.35 19.36 12.53
N ALA A 173 1.10 19.12 12.12
CA ALA A 173 0.56 19.65 10.87
C ALA A 173 0.53 21.18 10.85
N ARG A 174 0.24 21.82 11.98
CA ARG A 174 0.23 23.28 12.13
C ARG A 174 1.65 23.84 12.02
N LEU A 175 2.63 23.20 12.66
CA LEU A 175 4.04 23.57 12.55
C LEU A 175 4.52 23.49 11.09
N ALA A 176 4.12 22.46 10.34
CA ALA A 176 4.41 22.38 8.92
C ALA A 176 3.73 23.51 8.13
N ALA A 177 2.44 23.76 8.37
CA ALA A 177 1.68 24.79 7.65
C ALA A 177 2.23 26.21 7.88
N GLU A 178 2.61 26.55 9.11
CA GLU A 178 3.13 27.88 9.47
C GLU A 178 4.48 28.21 8.79
N ARG A 179 5.25 27.17 8.45
CA ARG A 179 6.59 27.30 7.86
C ARG A 179 6.59 27.19 6.34
N ALA A 180 5.54 26.62 5.76
CA ALA A 180 5.46 26.35 4.34
C ALA A 180 4.89 27.55 3.56
N GLN A 181 5.47 27.84 2.40
CA GLN A 181 4.76 28.60 1.35
C GLN A 181 4.00 27.65 0.40
N VAL A 182 4.44 26.39 0.28
CA VAL A 182 3.77 25.34 -0.49
C VAL A 182 3.76 24.04 0.32
N LEU A 183 2.59 23.42 0.46
CA LEU A 183 2.43 22.09 1.05
C LEU A 183 2.19 21.06 -0.05
N LEU A 184 3.06 20.05 -0.13
CA LEU A 184 2.83 18.90 -1.01
C LEU A 184 2.09 17.81 -0.25
N VAL A 185 0.90 17.47 -0.73
CA VAL A 185 -0.02 16.52 -0.10
C VAL A 185 -0.35 15.36 -1.04
N ALA A 186 -0.25 14.13 -0.52
CA ALA A 186 -0.43 12.89 -1.30
C ALA A 186 -1.53 11.97 -0.75
N SER A 187 -2.31 12.45 0.22
CA SER A 187 -3.31 11.66 0.92
C SER A 187 -4.49 12.56 1.29
N PRO A 188 -5.74 12.16 0.97
CA PRO A 188 -6.92 12.89 1.40
C PRO A 188 -6.99 13.07 2.92
N THR A 189 -6.51 12.09 3.69
CA THR A 189 -6.46 12.19 5.15
C THR A 189 -5.48 13.25 5.62
N VAL A 190 -4.31 13.37 4.98
CA VAL A 190 -3.32 14.41 5.30
C VAL A 190 -3.84 15.79 4.86
N ALA A 191 -4.53 15.87 3.71
CA ALA A 191 -5.18 17.10 3.27
C ALA A 191 -6.23 17.57 4.29
N ALA A 192 -7.06 16.65 4.79
CA ALA A 192 -8.07 16.96 5.80
C ALA A 192 -7.45 17.36 7.16
N LEU A 193 -6.29 16.80 7.53
CA LEU A 193 -5.53 17.24 8.71
C LEU A 193 -5.03 18.67 8.54
N LEU A 194 -4.35 18.95 7.42
CA LEU A 194 -3.83 20.27 7.11
C LEU A 194 -4.93 21.32 6.99
N ALA A 195 -6.10 20.97 6.45
CA ALA A 195 -7.24 21.89 6.36
C ALA A 195 -7.75 22.38 7.73
N ARG A 196 -7.54 21.61 8.81
CA ARG A 196 -7.85 22.05 10.19
C ARG A 196 -6.68 22.76 10.87
N ALA A 197 -5.46 22.35 10.48
CA ALA A 197 -4.23 22.86 11.07
C ALA A 197 -3.80 24.22 10.50
N CYS A 198 -4.14 24.51 9.23
CA CYS A 198 -3.90 25.82 8.63
C CYS A 198 -4.73 26.89 9.34
N PRO A 199 -4.11 28.03 9.71
CA PRO A 199 -4.81 29.18 10.30
C PRO A 199 -5.75 29.89 9.33
#